data_AF-A0A4P6MR61-F1
#
_entry.id   AF-A0A4P6MR61-F1
#
_cell.length_a   1.000
_cell.length_b   1.000
_cell.length_c   1.000
_cell.angle_alpha   90.00
_cell.angle_beta   90.00
_cell.angle_gamma   90.00
#
_symmetry.space_group_name_H-M   'P 1'
#
loop_
_entity.id
_entity.type
_entity.pdbx_description
1 polymer ?
#
loop_
_entity_poly.entity_id
_entity_poly.type
_entity_poly.pdbx_seq_one_letter_code
_entity_poly.pdbx_strand_id
1 'polypeptide(L)'
;MSEVSAEPLTGDRQAAREVLRTRRRATHAPSALQVLQDWYVGLFIAATLLTMLFAATGPAILRPDCDTAVCLGTGGHDVVALVAAMLGLLAAVVGLRAVGPVSADPGQMSWLLSTPADRGLLLRGRVLRVLLVAAVAGAAWGVLIGFSLASGSGAATDPVVSVVGCAVVGLLACLVIVPLTLRRQGGSFGLSSAARAVPDVELGRAGQVVQAVTAATLMLDTVALEVLAARRRLARRGRYASRPGAGGPLPSMLVHEVHALTRRSRQLLTALLSCVGALVVGLLLGRLAGAVVAALVVFAVARTSAGGLSTWLTTPGLRRALPEHPAAVAAVLAVPPFVMAVIGALVAVGALGLPWWAPVAFALAAMAGAMRSCDPPPELGAALATPAGAVHVGLVQRLVLGPDIVLAGAAVVLIGAAVDQGPLALLTCAGLAAWQLLRPRD
;
A
#
# COMPACT_ATOMS: atom_id res chain seq x y z
N MET A 1 21.70 53.79 15.89
CA MET A 1 22.10 52.93 14.75
C MET A 1 23.46 52.37 15.08
N SER A 2 23.49 51.20 15.73
CA SER A 2 24.70 50.46 16.05
C SER A 2 25.06 49.57 14.86
N GLU A 3 26.25 49.77 14.30
CA GLU A 3 26.85 48.88 13.29
C GLU A 3 27.00 47.48 13.89
N VAL A 4 26.18 46.54 13.43
CA VAL A 4 26.38 45.12 13.64
C VAL A 4 27.57 44.72 12.77
N SER A 5 28.73 44.66 13.39
CA SER A 5 29.97 44.16 12.81
C SER A 5 29.74 42.73 12.33
N ALA A 6 29.81 42.53 11.02
CA ALA A 6 29.70 41.24 10.38
C ALA A 6 30.93 40.39 10.73
N GLU A 7 30.85 39.66 11.84
CA GLU A 7 31.82 38.61 12.16
C GLU A 7 31.91 37.63 10.97
N PRO A 8 33.12 37.26 10.55
CA PRO A 8 33.30 36.47 9.35
C PRO A 8 32.84 35.03 9.60
N LEU A 9 31.72 34.65 8.96
CA LEU A 9 31.10 33.31 8.86
C LEU A 9 32.04 32.18 8.37
N THR A 10 33.34 32.44 8.25
CA THR A 10 34.38 31.47 7.89
C THR A 10 34.61 30.40 8.95
N GLY A 11 34.45 30.72 10.24
CA GLY A 11 34.60 29.76 11.34
C GLY A 11 33.56 28.64 11.29
N ASP A 12 32.28 29.01 11.15
CA ASP A 12 31.17 28.05 11.05
C ASP A 12 31.27 27.13 9.85
N ARG A 13 31.81 27.62 8.72
CA ARG A 13 32.04 26.79 7.54
C ARG A 13 33.12 25.75 7.75
N GLN A 14 34.18 26.06 8.51
CA GLN A 14 35.23 25.10 8.83
C GLN A 14 34.73 24.05 9.83
N ALA A 15 34.05 24.48 10.89
CA ALA A 15 33.43 23.58 11.87
C ALA A 15 32.40 22.63 11.21
N ALA A 16 31.54 23.15 10.32
CA ALA A 16 30.60 22.33 9.57
C ALA A 16 31.32 21.31 8.66
N ARG A 17 32.39 21.71 7.96
CA ARG A 17 33.18 20.80 7.12
C ARG A 17 33.85 19.70 7.93
N GLU A 18 34.33 20.02 9.13
CA GLU A 18 34.99 19.06 10.01
C GLU A 18 33.99 18.04 10.52
N VAL A 19 32.85 18.49 11.08
CA VAL A 19 31.74 17.61 11.51
C VAL A 19 31.27 16.68 10.38
N LEU A 20 31.20 17.19 9.15
CA LEU A 20 30.82 16.40 7.98
C LEU A 20 31.89 15.37 7.58
N ARG A 21 33.19 15.70 7.71
CA ARG A 21 34.28 14.75 7.51
C ARG A 21 34.28 13.66 8.58
N THR A 22 34.06 14.00 9.85
CA THR A 22 33.99 13.02 10.94
C THR A 22 32.78 12.11 10.76
N ARG A 23 31.60 12.65 10.41
CA ARG A 23 30.43 11.83 10.06
C ARG A 23 30.70 10.92 8.85
N ARG A 24 31.41 11.41 7.81
CA ARG A 24 31.79 10.59 6.64
C ARG A 24 32.68 9.41 7.00
N ARG A 25 33.62 9.62 7.94
CA ARG A 25 34.51 8.56 8.43
C ARG A 25 33.76 7.59 9.36
N ALA A 26 32.76 8.08 10.10
CA ALA A 26 31.93 7.28 11.00
C ALA A 26 30.84 6.45 10.29
N THR A 27 30.31 6.93 9.16
CA THR A 27 29.48 6.08 8.27
C THR A 27 30.39 5.15 7.51
N HIS A 28 30.81 4.06 8.16
CA HIS A 28 31.50 2.96 7.50
C HIS A 28 30.68 2.52 6.30
N ALA A 29 31.35 2.36 5.17
CA ALA A 29 30.76 1.66 4.03
C ALA A 29 30.22 0.34 4.58
N PRO A 30 28.93 0.02 4.32
CA PRO A 30 28.33 -1.20 4.84
C PRO A 30 29.26 -2.36 4.47
N SER A 31 29.69 -3.10 5.48
CA SER A 31 30.64 -4.19 5.26
C SER A 31 30.02 -5.15 4.24
N ALA A 32 30.84 -5.74 3.37
CA ALA A 32 30.33 -6.69 2.37
C ALA A 32 29.51 -7.81 3.05
N LEU A 33 29.88 -8.16 4.29
CA LEU A 33 29.16 -9.09 5.14
C LEU A 33 27.78 -8.57 5.56
N GLN A 34 27.64 -7.29 5.92
CA GLN A 34 26.33 -6.69 6.24
C GLN A 34 25.41 -6.67 5.02
N VAL A 35 25.95 -6.36 3.83
CA VAL A 35 25.19 -6.44 2.58
C VAL A 35 24.75 -7.88 2.29
N LEU A 36 25.62 -8.86 2.52
CA LEU A 36 25.29 -10.28 2.37
C LEU A 36 24.24 -10.73 3.39
N GLN A 37 24.31 -10.25 4.63
CA GLN A 37 23.36 -10.54 5.69
C GLN A 37 21.97 -9.95 5.38
N ASP A 38 21.89 -8.69 4.94
CA ASP A 38 20.63 -8.08 4.51
C ASP A 38 20.00 -8.87 3.34
N TRP A 39 20.83 -9.36 2.42
CA TRP A 39 20.41 -10.23 1.33
C TRP A 39 19.87 -11.57 1.81
N TYR A 40 20.60 -12.23 2.71
CA TYR A 40 20.17 -13.50 3.30
C TYR A 40 18.85 -13.36 4.03
N VAL A 41 18.71 -12.34 4.88
CA VAL A 41 17.48 -12.07 5.63
C VAL A 41 16.31 -11.77 4.68
N GLY A 42 16.51 -10.95 3.66
CA GLY A 42 15.48 -10.66 2.66
C GLY A 42 15.04 -11.92 1.89
N LEU A 43 15.99 -12.74 1.44
CA LEU A 43 15.70 -13.98 0.73
C LEU A 43 15.01 -15.00 1.64
N PHE A 44 15.43 -15.11 2.90
CA PHE A 44 14.82 -15.97 3.89
C PHE A 44 13.38 -15.56 4.21
N ILE A 45 13.11 -14.26 4.43
CA ILE A 45 11.75 -13.74 4.64
C ILE A 45 10.88 -14.02 3.42
N ALA A 46 11.38 -13.75 2.22
CA ALA A 46 10.64 -14.01 0.98
C ALA A 46 10.33 -15.50 0.80
N ALA A 47 11.31 -16.38 1.04
CA ALA A 47 11.13 -17.82 0.98
C ALA A 47 10.13 -18.32 2.04
N THR A 48 10.20 -17.80 3.26
CA THR A 48 9.28 -18.16 4.35
C THR A 48 7.86 -17.71 4.04
N LEU A 49 7.67 -16.49 3.55
CA LEU A 49 6.37 -15.99 3.12
C LEU A 49 5.80 -16.79 1.94
N LEU A 50 6.64 -17.15 0.97
CA LEU A 50 6.24 -18.00 -0.14
C LEU A 50 5.86 -19.40 0.33
N THR A 51 6.60 -19.97 1.29
CA THR A 51 6.32 -21.28 1.86
C THR A 51 5.04 -21.26 2.69
N MET A 52 4.80 -20.21 3.48
CA MET A 52 3.54 -20.03 4.21
C MET A 52 2.37 -19.85 3.26
N LEU A 53 2.54 -19.08 2.18
CA LEU A 53 1.53 -18.94 1.14
C LEU A 53 1.24 -20.31 0.52
N PHE A 54 2.28 -21.07 0.14
CA PHE A 54 2.14 -22.40 -0.45
C PHE A 54 1.56 -23.42 0.53
N ALA A 55 1.85 -23.33 1.82
CA ALA A 55 1.27 -24.20 2.84
C ALA A 55 -0.21 -23.86 3.08
N ALA A 56 -0.58 -22.58 2.99
CA ALA A 56 -1.96 -22.13 3.13
C ALA A 56 -2.80 -22.44 1.88
N THR A 57 -2.23 -22.34 0.68
CA THR A 57 -2.94 -22.58 -0.58
C THR A 57 -2.79 -23.99 -1.11
N GLY A 58 -1.71 -24.69 -0.75
CA GLY A 58 -1.33 -26.01 -1.24
C GLY A 58 -2.39 -27.08 -1.01
N PRO A 59 -3.00 -27.21 0.19
CA PRO A 59 -4.08 -28.17 0.40
C PRO A 59 -5.30 -27.90 -0.51
N ALA A 60 -5.68 -26.64 -0.71
CA ALA A 60 -6.79 -26.26 -1.60
C ALA A 60 -6.49 -26.54 -3.09
N ILE A 61 -5.22 -26.53 -3.48
CA ILE A 61 -4.78 -26.79 -4.86
C ILE A 61 -4.52 -28.30 -5.11
N LEU A 62 -3.95 -29.00 -4.13
CA LEU A 62 -3.44 -30.37 -4.28
C LEU A 62 -4.45 -31.44 -3.88
N ARG A 63 -5.43 -31.12 -3.04
CA ARG A 63 -6.53 -32.01 -2.67
C ARG A 63 -7.85 -31.25 -2.76
N PRO A 64 -8.42 -31.07 -3.96
CA PRO A 64 -9.78 -30.62 -4.09
C PRO A 64 -10.70 -31.75 -3.63
N ASP A 65 -10.85 -31.94 -2.32
CA ASP A 65 -11.92 -32.76 -1.77
C ASP A 65 -13.23 -32.04 -2.13
N CYS A 66 -13.83 -32.48 -3.23
CA CYS A 66 -14.96 -31.86 -3.91
C CYS A 66 -16.31 -32.05 -3.18
N ASP A 67 -16.32 -32.05 -1.85
CA ASP A 67 -17.54 -32.14 -1.06
C ASP A 67 -18.18 -30.77 -0.77
N THR A 68 -17.52 -29.67 -1.15
CA THR A 68 -18.10 -28.33 -1.07
C THR A 68 -18.62 -27.87 -2.43
N ALA A 69 -19.80 -27.25 -2.45
CA ALA A 69 -20.66 -26.99 -3.62
C ALA A 69 -20.09 -26.10 -4.75
N VAL A 70 -18.78 -25.81 -4.76
CA VAL A 70 -18.12 -24.95 -5.76
C VAL A 70 -16.82 -25.59 -6.23
N CYS A 71 -16.88 -26.79 -6.81
CA CYS A 71 -15.75 -27.27 -7.61
C CYS A 71 -15.75 -26.53 -8.95
N LEU A 72 -14.70 -25.73 -9.18
CA LEU A 72 -14.48 -25.12 -10.49
C LEU A 72 -14.29 -26.24 -11.51
N GLY A 73 -15.09 -26.23 -12.58
CA GLY A 73 -14.87 -27.12 -13.72
C GLY A 73 -13.47 -26.89 -14.33
N THR A 74 -13.03 -27.79 -15.20
CA THR A 74 -11.72 -27.73 -15.88
C THR A 74 -11.41 -26.36 -16.49
N GLY A 75 -12.40 -25.70 -17.12
CA GLY A 75 -12.24 -24.35 -17.67
C GLY A 75 -12.17 -23.22 -16.63
N GLY A 76 -12.59 -23.46 -15.38
CA GLY A 76 -12.54 -22.48 -14.30
C GLY A 76 -11.12 -22.21 -13.82
N HIS A 77 -10.26 -23.24 -13.80
CA HIS A 77 -8.86 -23.11 -13.43
C HIS A 77 -8.05 -22.28 -14.44
N ASP A 78 -8.39 -22.35 -15.74
CA ASP A 78 -7.76 -21.53 -16.77
C ASP A 78 -8.08 -20.05 -16.63
N VAL A 79 -9.36 -19.72 -16.36
CA VAL A 79 -9.80 -18.34 -16.10
C VAL A 79 -9.09 -17.78 -14.87
N VAL A 80 -8.94 -18.60 -13.84
CA VAL A 80 -8.24 -18.26 -12.61
C VAL A 80 -6.76 -18.00 -12.86
N ALA A 81 -6.09 -18.88 -13.59
CA ALA A 81 -4.67 -18.73 -13.94
C ALA A 81 -4.45 -17.44 -14.74
N LEU A 82 -5.36 -17.14 -15.67
CA LEU A 82 -5.34 -15.91 -16.46
C LEU A 82 -5.55 -14.66 -15.59
N VAL A 83 -6.53 -14.68 -14.67
CA VAL A 83 -6.76 -13.56 -13.74
C VAL A 83 -5.57 -13.36 -12.81
N ALA A 84 -4.99 -14.44 -12.26
CA ALA A 84 -3.79 -14.38 -11.43
C ALA A 84 -2.59 -13.84 -12.21
N ALA A 85 -2.39 -14.25 -13.47
CA ALA A 85 -1.36 -13.73 -14.35
C ALA A 85 -1.53 -12.22 -14.60
N MET A 86 -2.75 -11.78 -14.90
CA MET A 86 -3.08 -10.37 -15.13
C MET A 86 -2.86 -9.52 -13.88
N LEU A 87 -3.24 -10.02 -12.69
CA LEU A 87 -3.03 -9.35 -11.41
C LEU A 87 -1.54 -9.26 -11.06
N GLY A 88 -0.78 -10.35 -11.25
CA GLY A 88 0.67 -10.35 -11.03
C GLY A 88 1.39 -9.37 -11.95
N LEU A 89 1.01 -9.31 -13.22
CA LEU A 89 1.56 -8.36 -14.18
C LEU A 89 1.24 -6.91 -13.78
N LEU A 90 0.00 -6.63 -13.37
CA LEU A 90 -0.42 -5.32 -12.90
C LEU A 90 0.36 -4.91 -11.64
N ALA A 91 0.50 -5.81 -10.67
CA ALA A 91 1.25 -5.60 -9.45
C ALA A 91 2.74 -5.32 -9.74
N ALA A 92 3.34 -6.06 -10.67
CA ALA A 92 4.72 -5.83 -11.10
C ALA A 92 4.88 -4.43 -11.75
N VAL A 93 3.96 -4.02 -12.63
CA VAL A 93 4.01 -2.70 -13.29
C VAL A 93 3.80 -1.56 -12.28
N VAL A 94 2.86 -1.72 -11.35
CA VAL A 94 2.59 -0.71 -10.31
C VAL A 94 3.74 -0.64 -9.31
N GLY A 95 4.24 -1.80 -8.86
CA GLY A 95 5.40 -1.93 -7.97
C GLY A 95 6.64 -1.29 -8.57
N LEU A 96 6.94 -1.55 -9.85
CA LEU A 96 8.08 -0.93 -10.55
C LEU A 96 7.96 0.59 -10.69
N ARG A 97 6.73 1.11 -10.76
CA ARG A 97 6.50 2.57 -10.74
C ARG A 97 6.66 3.17 -9.34
N ALA A 98 6.32 2.42 -8.29
CA ALA A 98 6.45 2.85 -6.90
C ALA A 98 7.91 2.77 -6.42
N VAL A 99 8.62 1.71 -6.79
CA VAL A 99 10.04 1.43 -6.48
C VAL A 99 10.94 2.08 -7.53
N GLY A 100 10.59 3.27 -8.02
CA GLY A 100 11.42 3.98 -9.01
C GLY A 100 12.91 3.99 -8.62
N PRO A 101 13.83 4.11 -9.59
CA PRO A 101 15.27 3.80 -9.46
C PRO A 101 16.07 4.62 -8.43
N VAL A 102 15.41 5.41 -7.59
CA VAL A 102 16.00 6.38 -6.70
C VAL A 102 15.39 6.26 -5.30
N SER A 103 15.44 5.09 -4.66
CA SER A 103 15.32 4.99 -3.20
C SER A 103 16.65 5.33 -2.53
N ALA A 104 16.96 6.63 -2.47
CA ALA A 104 17.96 7.12 -1.55
C ALA A 104 17.25 7.70 -0.33
N ASP A 105 17.78 7.35 0.85
CA ASP A 105 17.43 7.98 2.12
C ASP A 105 17.43 9.52 1.93
N PRO A 106 16.39 10.28 2.35
CA PRO A 106 16.33 11.73 2.18
C PRO A 106 17.59 12.46 2.68
N GLY A 107 18.25 11.91 3.71
CA GLY A 107 19.55 12.38 4.17
C GLY A 107 20.68 12.19 3.13
N GLN A 108 20.68 11.12 2.35
CA GLN A 108 21.65 10.89 1.28
C GLN A 108 21.33 11.68 0.01
N MET A 109 20.06 12.02 -0.25
CA MET A 109 19.66 12.78 -1.44
C MET A 109 20.16 14.22 -1.42
N SER A 110 20.10 14.92 -0.28
CA SER A 110 20.62 16.29 -0.18
C SER A 110 22.13 16.38 -0.47
N TRP A 111 22.87 15.29 -0.19
CA TRP A 111 24.30 15.15 -0.50
C TRP A 111 24.59 14.74 -1.94
N LEU A 112 23.80 13.82 -2.51
CA LEU A 112 23.90 13.41 -3.91
C LEU A 112 23.57 14.54 -4.89
N LEU A 113 22.72 15.47 -4.47
CA LEU A 113 22.35 16.66 -5.23
C LEU A 113 23.47 17.71 -5.29
N SER A 114 24.31 17.78 -4.26
CA SER A 114 25.35 18.82 -4.14
C SER A 114 26.76 18.36 -4.52
N THR A 115 26.97 17.05 -4.74
CA THR A 115 28.30 16.51 -5.06
C THR A 115 28.43 16.16 -6.55
N PRO A 116 29.55 16.52 -7.21
CA PRO A 116 29.81 16.19 -8.62
C PRO A 116 30.16 14.71 -8.86
N ALA A 117 29.72 13.80 -7.98
CA ALA A 117 30.02 12.39 -8.08
C ALA A 117 29.21 11.73 -9.22
N ASP A 118 29.81 10.73 -9.87
CA ASP A 118 29.15 9.98 -10.94
C ASP A 118 27.94 9.18 -10.38
N ARG A 119 26.75 9.73 -10.63
CA ARG A 119 25.46 9.16 -10.20
C ARG A 119 25.22 7.76 -10.77
N GLY A 120 25.83 7.43 -11.92
CA GLY A 120 25.69 6.12 -12.57
C GLY A 120 26.29 4.99 -11.75
N LEU A 121 27.48 5.20 -11.19
CA LEU A 121 28.16 4.21 -10.33
C LEU A 121 27.42 3.98 -9.01
N LEU A 122 26.88 5.05 -8.41
CA LEU A 122 26.16 4.98 -7.14
C LEU A 122 24.78 4.32 -7.28
N LEU A 123 24.10 4.50 -8.41
CA LEU A 123 22.77 3.93 -8.66
C LEU A 123 22.81 2.51 -9.22
N ARG A 124 23.90 2.09 -9.88
CA ARG A 124 24.01 0.76 -10.52
C ARG A 124 23.73 -0.38 -9.55
N GLY A 125 24.31 -0.34 -8.35
CA GLY A 125 24.10 -1.37 -7.32
C GLY A 125 22.63 -1.46 -6.87
N ARG A 126 21.93 -0.33 -6.77
CA ARG A 126 20.51 -0.31 -6.37
C ARG A 126 19.59 -0.77 -7.48
N VAL A 127 19.83 -0.35 -8.72
CA VAL A 127 19.05 -0.83 -9.87
C VAL A 127 19.16 -2.35 -10.01
N LEU A 128 20.37 -2.90 -9.83
CA LEU A 128 20.58 -4.36 -9.81
C LEU A 128 19.78 -5.05 -8.70
N ARG A 129 19.74 -4.48 -7.48
CA ARG A 129 18.92 -5.03 -6.38
C ARG A 129 17.43 -5.03 -6.70
N VAL A 130 16.90 -3.92 -7.23
CA VAL A 130 15.48 -3.82 -7.62
C VAL A 130 15.14 -4.82 -8.72
N LEU A 131 16.02 -4.95 -9.72
CA LEU A 131 15.85 -5.91 -10.80
C LEU A 131 15.88 -7.35 -10.29
N LEU A 132 16.77 -7.68 -9.34
CA LEU A 132 16.82 -9.01 -8.75
C LEU A 132 15.57 -9.32 -7.91
N VAL A 133 15.11 -8.39 -7.08
CA VAL A 133 13.88 -8.55 -6.30
C VAL A 133 12.66 -8.75 -7.21
N ALA A 134 12.55 -7.94 -8.27
CA ALA A 134 11.47 -8.09 -9.25
C ALA A 134 11.54 -9.45 -9.97
N ALA A 135 12.73 -9.91 -10.32
CA ALA A 135 12.95 -11.21 -10.95
C ALA A 135 12.52 -12.38 -10.04
N VAL A 136 12.92 -12.35 -8.77
CA VAL A 136 12.53 -13.38 -7.78
C VAL A 136 11.01 -13.38 -7.55
N ALA A 137 10.41 -12.19 -7.39
CA ALA A 137 8.96 -12.07 -7.20
C ALA A 137 8.18 -12.56 -8.44
N GLY A 138 8.65 -12.21 -9.65
CA GLY A 138 8.05 -12.67 -10.91
C GLY A 138 8.14 -14.17 -11.09
N ALA A 139 9.30 -14.78 -10.79
CA ALA A 139 9.47 -16.22 -10.83
C ALA A 139 8.58 -16.94 -9.82
N ALA A 140 8.53 -16.46 -8.57
CA ALA A 140 7.68 -17.00 -7.53
C ALA A 140 6.18 -16.93 -7.89
N TRP A 141 5.75 -15.83 -8.50
CA TRP A 141 4.38 -15.70 -9.01
C TRP A 141 4.10 -16.65 -10.18
N GLY A 142 5.07 -16.83 -11.07
CA GLY A 142 5.02 -17.81 -12.16
C GLY A 142 4.86 -19.24 -11.65
N VAL A 143 5.55 -19.61 -10.57
CA VAL A 143 5.38 -20.92 -9.91
C VAL A 143 3.93 -21.13 -9.48
N LEU A 144 3.30 -20.15 -8.84
CA LEU A 144 1.90 -20.24 -8.40
C LEU A 144 0.93 -20.45 -9.57
N ILE A 145 1.13 -19.73 -10.68
CA ILE A 145 0.32 -19.87 -11.90
C ILE A 145 0.52 -21.25 -12.53
N GLY A 146 1.77 -21.74 -12.58
CA GLY A 146 2.06 -23.05 -13.14
C GLY A 146 1.42 -24.19 -12.34
N PHE A 147 1.36 -24.05 -11.00
CA PHE A 147 0.60 -24.98 -10.16
C PHE A 147 -0.90 -24.94 -10.44
N SER A 148 -1.49 -23.75 -10.60
CA SER A 148 -2.94 -23.65 -10.90
C SER A 148 -3.30 -24.24 -12.27
N LEU A 149 -2.43 -24.09 -13.27
CA LEU A 149 -2.58 -24.70 -14.60
C LEU A 149 -2.40 -26.22 -14.56
N ALA A 150 -1.41 -26.71 -13.80
CA ALA A 150 -1.17 -28.14 -13.64
C ALA A 150 -2.36 -28.83 -12.94
N SER A 151 -2.94 -28.21 -11.92
CA SER A 151 -4.14 -28.74 -11.25
C SER A 151 -5.39 -28.72 -12.14
N GLY A 152 -5.56 -27.68 -12.97
CA GLY A 152 -6.75 -27.51 -13.80
C GLY A 152 -6.84 -28.43 -15.01
N SER A 153 -5.69 -28.79 -15.58
CA SER A 153 -5.62 -29.63 -16.79
C SER A 153 -5.86 -31.12 -16.54
N GLY A 154 -5.93 -31.56 -15.27
CA GLY A 154 -6.02 -32.98 -14.92
C GLY A 154 -4.82 -33.81 -15.41
N ALA A 155 -3.75 -33.16 -15.87
CA ALA A 155 -2.56 -33.79 -16.40
C ALA A 155 -1.75 -34.37 -15.24
N ALA A 156 -2.06 -35.63 -14.89
CA ALA A 156 -1.44 -36.34 -13.77
C ALA A 156 0.07 -36.57 -13.94
N THR A 157 0.66 -36.31 -15.11
CA THR A 157 1.96 -36.89 -15.45
C THR A 157 3.16 -35.95 -15.39
N ASP A 158 3.05 -34.63 -15.24
CA ASP A 158 4.22 -33.82 -14.85
C ASP A 158 3.89 -32.33 -14.53
N PRO A 159 3.49 -31.99 -13.28
CA PRO A 159 3.28 -30.59 -12.88
C PRO A 159 4.55 -29.75 -12.99
N VAL A 160 5.72 -30.40 -13.02
CA VAL A 160 7.04 -29.76 -13.07
C VAL A 160 7.19 -28.90 -14.33
N VAL A 161 6.73 -29.38 -15.49
CA VAL A 161 6.92 -28.66 -16.76
C VAL A 161 6.12 -27.35 -16.78
N SER A 162 4.86 -27.37 -16.34
CA SER A 162 4.01 -26.18 -16.26
C SER A 162 4.52 -25.18 -15.23
N VAL A 163 4.96 -25.66 -14.05
CA VAL A 163 5.53 -24.83 -12.98
C VAL A 163 6.81 -24.14 -13.44
N VAL A 164 7.75 -24.89 -14.01
CA VAL A 164 9.02 -24.34 -14.51
C VAL A 164 8.78 -23.39 -15.67
N GLY A 165 7.89 -23.75 -16.62
CA GLY A 165 7.53 -22.91 -17.75
C GLY A 165 6.98 -21.54 -17.30
N CYS A 166 6.00 -21.53 -16.40
CA CYS A 166 5.42 -20.29 -15.89
C CYS A 166 6.42 -19.47 -15.05
N ALA A 167 7.28 -20.12 -14.26
CA ALA A 167 8.34 -19.44 -13.53
C ALA A 167 9.34 -18.73 -14.47
N VAL A 168 9.75 -19.40 -15.54
CA VAL A 168 10.64 -18.82 -16.57
C VAL A 168 9.96 -17.66 -17.30
N VAL A 169 8.68 -17.80 -17.67
CA VAL A 169 7.91 -16.72 -18.29
C VAL A 169 7.78 -15.51 -17.36
N GLY A 170 7.48 -15.73 -16.07
CA GLY A 170 7.43 -14.67 -15.06
C GLY A 170 8.77 -13.94 -14.89
N LEU A 171 9.87 -14.70 -14.84
CA LEU A 171 11.23 -14.17 -14.81
C LEU A 171 11.53 -13.30 -16.04
N LEU A 172 11.29 -13.84 -17.25
CA LEU A 172 11.54 -13.14 -18.51
C LEU A 172 10.68 -11.88 -18.64
N ALA A 173 9.41 -11.94 -18.25
CA ALA A 173 8.53 -10.78 -18.25
C ALA A 173 9.07 -9.66 -17.35
N CYS A 174 9.53 -9.98 -16.14
CA CYS A 174 10.18 -9.01 -15.26
C CYS A 174 11.48 -8.45 -15.87
N LEU A 175 12.33 -9.31 -16.43
CA LEU A 175 13.58 -8.89 -17.08
C LEU A 175 13.36 -7.99 -18.30
N VAL A 176 12.19 -8.05 -18.96
CA VAL A 176 11.83 -7.16 -20.08
C VAL A 176 11.12 -5.90 -19.60
N ILE A 177 10.17 -5.99 -18.66
CA ILE A 177 9.36 -4.86 -18.20
C ILE A 177 10.20 -3.84 -17.42
N VAL A 178 11.11 -4.30 -16.56
CA VAL A 178 11.99 -3.43 -15.77
C VAL A 178 12.81 -2.48 -16.67
N PRO A 179 13.63 -2.95 -17.63
CA PRO A 179 14.38 -2.04 -18.49
C PRO A 179 13.49 -1.20 -19.41
N LEU A 180 12.32 -1.70 -19.84
CA LEU A 180 11.41 -0.95 -20.69
C LEU A 180 10.76 0.23 -19.93
N THR A 181 10.43 0.03 -18.66
CA THR A 181 9.95 1.11 -17.78
C THR A 181 11.04 2.12 -17.47
N LEU A 182 12.28 1.68 -17.20
CA LEU A 182 13.44 2.56 -17.03
C LEU A 182 13.72 3.38 -18.30
N ARG A 183 13.64 2.76 -19.48
CA ARG A 183 13.82 3.44 -20.77
C ARG A 183 12.78 4.53 -20.99
N ARG A 184 11.51 4.26 -20.68
CA ARG A 184 10.42 5.24 -20.77
C ARG A 184 10.58 6.41 -19.79
N GLN A 185 11.35 6.24 -18.71
CA GLN A 185 11.59 7.28 -17.71
C GLN A 185 12.81 8.17 -18.03
N GLY A 186 13.75 7.75 -18.89
CA GLY A 186 15.04 8.47 -19.06
C GLY A 186 15.74 8.40 -20.42
N GLY A 187 15.11 7.85 -21.46
CA GLY A 187 15.49 8.11 -22.87
C GLY A 187 16.77 7.46 -23.43
N SER A 188 17.65 6.86 -22.63
CA SER A 188 18.87 6.19 -23.15
C SER A 188 19.05 4.76 -22.64
N PHE A 189 19.64 3.90 -23.47
CA PHE A 189 19.98 2.50 -23.13
C PHE A 189 21.14 2.40 -22.12
N GLY A 190 21.92 3.48 -21.98
CA GLY A 190 23.05 3.54 -21.05
C GLY A 190 22.58 3.90 -19.64
N LEU A 191 22.66 2.93 -18.73
CA LEU A 191 22.37 3.09 -17.29
C LEU A 191 23.09 4.30 -16.66
N SER A 192 24.30 4.62 -17.16
CA SER A 192 25.12 5.76 -16.72
C SER A 192 24.73 7.11 -17.32
N SER A 193 24.13 7.13 -18.52
CA SER A 193 23.68 8.38 -19.15
C SER A 193 22.27 8.76 -18.71
N ALA A 194 21.38 7.78 -18.50
CA ALA A 194 20.05 8.00 -17.93
C ALA A 194 20.12 8.58 -16.50
N ALA A 195 21.09 8.14 -15.69
CA ALA A 195 21.30 8.63 -14.33
C ALA A 195 21.77 10.10 -14.26
N ARG A 196 22.51 10.58 -15.28
CA ARG A 196 23.01 11.95 -15.35
C ARG A 196 21.96 12.96 -15.82
N ALA A 197 20.93 12.50 -16.53
CA ALA A 197 19.89 13.35 -17.07
C ALA A 197 18.74 13.67 -16.08
N VAL A 198 18.74 13.08 -14.88
CA VAL A 198 17.64 13.27 -13.91
C VAL A 198 17.76 14.66 -13.23
N PRO A 199 16.79 15.57 -13.41
CA PRO A 199 16.81 16.91 -12.81
C PRO A 199 16.81 16.85 -11.28
N ASP A 200 17.45 17.82 -10.62
CA ASP A 200 17.52 17.90 -9.16
C ASP A 200 16.13 18.03 -8.49
N VAL A 201 15.18 18.67 -9.19
CA VAL A 201 13.78 18.74 -8.79
C VAL A 201 13.12 17.36 -8.78
N GLU A 202 13.49 16.49 -9.73
CA GLU A 202 12.98 15.12 -9.80
C GLU A 202 13.59 14.23 -8.73
N LEU A 203 14.85 14.43 -8.38
CA LEU A 203 15.50 13.77 -7.25
C LEU A 203 14.88 14.20 -5.91
N GLY A 204 14.67 15.50 -5.66
CA GLY A 204 13.95 15.95 -4.45
C GLY A 204 12.53 15.37 -4.37
N ARG A 205 11.85 15.25 -5.52
CA ARG A 205 10.55 14.54 -5.60
C ARG A 205 10.71 13.05 -5.31
N ALA A 206 11.74 12.38 -5.81
CA ALA A 206 11.97 10.97 -5.53
C ALA A 206 12.21 10.75 -4.03
N GLY A 207 12.98 11.61 -3.36
CA GLY A 207 13.23 11.52 -1.91
C GLY A 207 11.95 11.62 -1.09
N GLN A 208 11.05 12.52 -1.45
CA GLN A 208 9.73 12.60 -0.82
C GLN A 208 8.89 11.34 -1.05
N VAL A 209 8.94 10.73 -2.24
CA VAL A 209 8.25 9.45 -2.50
C VAL A 209 8.83 8.37 -1.63
N VAL A 210 10.15 8.26 -1.56
CA VAL A 210 10.84 7.20 -0.83
C VAL A 210 10.58 7.33 0.65
N GLN A 211 10.61 8.55 1.21
CA GLN A 211 10.25 8.77 2.60
C GLN A 211 8.78 8.38 2.86
N ALA A 212 7.88 8.73 1.94
CA ALA A 212 6.48 8.32 2.04
C ALA A 212 6.30 6.80 1.88
N VAL A 213 7.05 6.13 0.99
CA VAL A 213 7.04 4.67 0.82
C VAL A 213 7.62 4.02 2.08
N THR A 214 8.74 4.51 2.59
CA THR A 214 9.40 3.95 3.77
C THR A 214 8.51 4.08 4.99
N ALA A 215 7.92 5.26 5.21
CA ALA A 215 6.91 5.46 6.25
C ALA A 215 5.71 4.53 6.02
N ALA A 216 5.24 4.39 4.79
CA ALA A 216 4.15 3.48 4.46
C ALA A 216 4.49 2.00 4.66
N THR A 217 5.75 1.60 4.47
CA THR A 217 6.19 0.22 4.63
C THR A 217 6.40 -0.10 6.11
N LEU A 218 7.07 0.80 6.85
CA LEU A 218 7.31 0.66 8.29
C LEU A 218 6.03 0.74 9.11
N MET A 219 5.09 1.59 8.71
CA MET A 219 3.78 1.70 9.38
C MET A 219 2.71 0.81 8.76
N LEU A 220 3.06 0.03 7.71
CA LEU A 220 2.10 -0.74 6.91
C LEU A 220 0.88 0.11 6.47
N ASP A 221 1.10 1.40 6.19
CA ASP A 221 0.06 2.38 5.91
C ASP A 221 0.36 3.24 4.68
N THR A 222 -0.44 3.10 3.63
CA THR A 222 -0.34 3.87 2.39
C THR A 222 -0.69 5.36 2.53
N VAL A 223 -1.16 5.85 3.69
CA VAL A 223 -1.58 7.26 3.89
C VAL A 223 -0.50 8.25 3.47
N ALA A 224 0.76 8.02 3.85
CA ALA A 224 1.85 8.94 3.51
C ALA A 224 2.00 9.12 1.98
N LEU A 225 1.83 8.04 1.23
CA LEU A 225 1.88 8.06 -0.24
C LEU A 225 0.68 8.77 -0.85
N GLU A 226 -0.50 8.56 -0.29
CA GLU A 226 -1.74 9.21 -0.73
C GLU A 226 -1.69 10.73 -0.51
N VAL A 227 -1.22 11.18 0.65
CA VAL A 227 -1.02 12.61 0.97
C VAL A 227 -0.03 13.24 0.01
N LEU A 228 1.10 12.57 -0.26
CA LEU A 228 2.08 13.06 -1.22
C LEU A 228 1.51 13.15 -2.64
N ALA A 229 0.79 12.12 -3.09
CA ALA A 229 0.14 12.08 -4.40
C ALA A 229 -0.96 13.16 -4.52
N ALA A 230 -1.74 13.38 -3.46
CA ALA A 230 -2.74 14.44 -3.38
C ALA A 230 -2.09 15.82 -3.46
N ARG A 231 -1.03 16.08 -2.67
CA ARG A 231 -0.28 17.34 -2.69
C ARG A 231 0.30 17.65 -4.07
N ARG A 232 0.84 16.64 -4.78
CA ARG A 232 1.33 16.79 -6.16
C ARG A 232 0.22 17.12 -7.14
N ARG A 233 -0.92 16.44 -7.04
CA ARG A 233 -2.09 16.70 -7.88
C ARG A 233 -2.61 18.13 -7.69
N LEU A 234 -2.68 18.59 -6.45
CA LEU A 234 -3.09 19.95 -6.11
C LEU A 234 -2.07 20.99 -6.60
N ALA A 235 -0.77 20.78 -6.36
CA ALA A 235 0.28 21.68 -6.81
C ALA A 235 0.31 21.87 -8.33
N ARG A 236 0.02 20.82 -9.11
CA ARG A 236 -0.05 20.92 -10.59
C ARG A 236 -1.28 21.66 -11.09
N ARG A 237 -2.38 21.62 -10.35
CA ARG A 237 -3.67 22.17 -10.79
C ARG A 237 -3.85 23.64 -10.43
N GLY A 238 -3.06 24.18 -9.50
CA GLY A 238 -3.11 25.60 -9.13
C GLY A 238 -4.31 25.94 -8.24
N ARG A 239 -4.78 27.19 -8.32
CA ARG A 239 -5.91 27.70 -7.53
C ARG A 239 -7.24 27.32 -8.19
N TYR A 240 -8.20 26.86 -7.40
CA TYR A 240 -9.57 26.64 -7.84
C TYR A 240 -10.49 27.69 -7.25
N ALA A 241 -11.37 28.26 -8.08
CA ALA A 241 -12.52 28.99 -7.58
C ALA A 241 -13.50 28.00 -6.93
N SER A 242 -13.78 28.19 -5.64
CA SER A 242 -14.85 27.48 -4.96
C SER A 242 -16.19 27.90 -5.55
N ARG A 243 -17.05 26.93 -5.89
CA ARG A 243 -18.43 27.22 -6.26
C ARG A 243 -19.30 27.14 -4.99
N PRO A 244 -20.28 28.03 -4.82
CA PRO A 244 -21.24 27.89 -3.75
C PRO A 244 -22.02 26.57 -3.93
N GLY A 245 -22.16 25.82 -2.85
CA GLY A 245 -23.01 24.63 -2.82
C GLY A 245 -24.48 25.00 -2.73
N ALA A 246 -25.35 24.18 -3.32
CA ALA A 246 -26.78 24.26 -3.09
C ALA A 246 -27.15 23.47 -1.82
N GLY A 247 -28.09 23.99 -1.03
CA GLY A 247 -28.61 23.37 0.19
C GLY A 247 -27.96 23.84 1.48
N GLY A 248 -28.38 23.25 2.61
CA GLY A 248 -27.80 23.50 3.93
C GLY A 248 -26.32 23.07 4.06
N PRO A 249 -25.68 23.33 5.21
CA PRO A 249 -24.25 23.11 5.40
C PRO A 249 -23.84 21.65 5.23
N LEU A 250 -24.60 20.72 5.81
CA LEU A 250 -24.34 19.28 5.71
C LEU A 250 -24.65 18.68 4.32
N PRO A 251 -25.85 18.85 3.73
CA PRO A 251 -26.15 18.26 2.43
C PRO A 251 -25.27 18.84 1.31
N SER A 252 -24.89 20.12 1.38
CA SER A 252 -23.97 20.70 0.39
C SER A 252 -22.59 20.05 0.42
N MET A 253 -22.06 19.67 1.60
CA MET A 253 -20.82 18.89 1.71
C MET A 253 -20.96 17.50 1.10
N LEU A 254 -22.08 16.82 1.36
CA LEU A 254 -22.35 15.50 0.78
C LEU A 254 -22.38 15.57 -0.75
N VAL A 255 -23.09 16.55 -1.32
CA VAL A 255 -23.17 16.77 -2.77
C VAL A 255 -21.77 17.03 -3.35
N HIS A 256 -20.95 17.83 -2.68
CA HIS A 256 -19.57 18.08 -3.11
C HIS A 256 -18.71 16.81 -3.09
N GLU A 257 -18.85 15.96 -2.07
CA GLU A 257 -18.12 14.70 -2.04
C GLU A 257 -18.59 13.71 -3.10
N VAL A 258 -19.90 13.60 -3.34
CA VAL A 258 -20.42 12.79 -4.45
C VAL A 258 -19.84 13.28 -5.79
N HIS A 259 -19.80 14.60 -6.01
CA HIS A 259 -19.15 15.18 -7.21
C HIS A 259 -17.63 14.95 -7.24
N ALA A 260 -16.97 14.93 -6.09
CA ALA A 260 -15.55 14.61 -6.02
C ALA A 260 -15.29 13.14 -6.37
N LEU A 261 -16.17 12.23 -5.95
CA LEU A 261 -16.12 10.81 -6.27
C LEU A 261 -16.35 10.56 -7.76
N THR A 262 -17.34 11.20 -8.39
CA THR A 262 -17.58 11.04 -9.84
C THR A 262 -16.38 11.51 -10.65
N ARG A 263 -15.67 12.56 -10.22
CA ARG A 263 -14.41 13.00 -10.84
C ARG A 263 -13.23 12.05 -10.61
N ARG A 264 -13.33 11.14 -9.63
CA ARG A 264 -12.36 10.08 -9.33
C ARG A 264 -12.83 8.71 -9.83
N SER A 265 -13.78 8.66 -10.77
CA SER A 265 -14.38 7.43 -11.31
C SER A 265 -13.35 6.37 -11.69
N ARG A 266 -12.25 6.77 -12.34
CA ARG A 266 -11.19 5.82 -12.73
C ARG A 266 -10.52 5.14 -11.54
N GLN A 267 -10.28 5.86 -10.44
CA GLN A 267 -9.67 5.28 -9.23
C GLN A 267 -10.66 4.37 -8.50
N LEU A 268 -11.92 4.80 -8.41
CA LEU A 268 -12.99 3.99 -7.84
C LEU A 268 -13.21 2.71 -8.65
N LEU A 269 -13.19 2.79 -9.98
CA LEU A 269 -13.32 1.63 -10.87
C LEU A 269 -12.14 0.67 -10.70
N THR A 270 -10.91 1.17 -10.56
CA THR A 270 -9.76 0.29 -10.26
C THR A 270 -9.88 -0.38 -8.88
N ALA A 271 -10.39 0.34 -7.88
CA ALA A 271 -10.59 -0.21 -6.54
C ALA A 271 -11.72 -1.25 -6.52
N LEU A 272 -12.84 -0.97 -7.19
CA LEU A 272 -13.93 -1.95 -7.37
C LEU A 272 -13.51 -3.16 -8.20
N LEU A 273 -12.69 -2.98 -9.23
CA LEU A 273 -12.14 -4.10 -10.00
C LEU A 273 -11.26 -5.00 -9.12
N SER A 274 -10.52 -4.44 -8.15
CA SER A 274 -9.79 -5.26 -7.19
C SER A 274 -10.71 -6.09 -6.27
N CYS A 275 -11.97 -5.68 -6.04
CA CYS A 275 -12.95 -6.50 -5.31
C CYS A 275 -13.28 -7.79 -6.08
N VAL A 276 -13.32 -7.73 -7.41
CA VAL A 276 -13.47 -8.92 -8.26
C VAL A 276 -12.25 -9.84 -8.09
N GLY A 277 -11.05 -9.26 -8.03
CA GLY A 277 -9.83 -10.02 -7.71
C GLY A 277 -9.90 -10.71 -6.36
N ALA A 278 -10.39 -10.02 -5.32
CA ALA A 278 -10.61 -10.60 -3.99
C ALA A 278 -11.63 -11.75 -4.00
N LEU A 279 -12.71 -11.60 -4.77
CA LEU A 279 -13.70 -12.65 -4.97
C LEU A 279 -13.06 -13.90 -5.60
N VAL A 280 -12.30 -13.72 -6.68
CA VAL A 280 -11.58 -14.81 -7.34
C VAL A 280 -10.64 -15.50 -6.36
N VAL A 281 -9.90 -14.74 -5.55
CA VAL A 281 -9.03 -15.30 -4.50
C VAL A 281 -9.85 -16.13 -3.50
N GLY A 282 -11.02 -15.65 -3.08
CA GLY A 282 -11.88 -16.40 -2.16
C GLY A 282 -12.51 -17.66 -2.73
N LEU A 283 -12.86 -17.65 -4.02
CA LEU A 283 -13.36 -18.84 -4.71
C LEU A 283 -12.27 -19.91 -4.86
N LEU A 284 -10.99 -19.50 -4.89
CA LEU A 284 -9.86 -20.40 -5.07
C LEU A 284 -9.23 -20.90 -3.79
N LEU A 285 -9.02 -20.00 -2.84
CA LEU A 285 -8.32 -20.26 -1.58
C LEU A 285 -9.28 -20.53 -0.43
N GLY A 286 -10.60 -20.52 -0.71
CA GLY A 286 -11.66 -20.73 0.25
C GLY A 286 -12.09 -19.47 1.00
N ARG A 287 -13.15 -19.64 1.79
CA ARG A 287 -13.89 -18.57 2.47
C ARG A 287 -13.01 -17.71 3.39
N LEU A 288 -12.05 -18.31 4.09
CA LEU A 288 -11.18 -17.60 5.05
C LEU A 288 -10.22 -16.65 4.33
N ALA A 289 -9.46 -17.16 3.35
CA ALA A 289 -8.54 -16.33 2.56
C ALA A 289 -9.31 -15.25 1.77
N GLY A 290 -10.45 -15.63 1.18
CA GLY A 290 -11.36 -14.70 0.50
C GLY A 290 -11.83 -13.57 1.39
N ALA A 291 -12.26 -13.88 2.62
CA ALA A 291 -12.71 -12.88 3.58
C ALA A 291 -11.59 -11.92 4.00
N VAL A 292 -10.38 -12.42 4.24
CA VAL A 292 -9.23 -11.57 4.61
C VAL A 292 -8.88 -10.62 3.46
N VAL A 293 -8.75 -11.13 2.23
CA VAL A 293 -8.42 -10.30 1.06
C VAL A 293 -9.56 -9.33 0.73
N ALA A 294 -10.83 -9.78 0.83
CA ALA A 294 -12.00 -8.92 0.70
C ALA A 294 -11.97 -7.78 1.71
N ALA A 295 -11.65 -8.05 2.98
CA ALA A 295 -11.54 -7.02 4.01
C ALA A 295 -10.55 -5.91 3.62
N LEU A 296 -9.33 -6.31 3.21
CA LEU A 296 -8.27 -5.38 2.82
C LEU A 296 -8.62 -4.57 1.56
N VAL A 297 -9.25 -5.21 0.58
CA VAL A 297 -9.66 -4.54 -0.66
C VAL A 297 -10.85 -3.61 -0.41
N VAL A 298 -11.84 -4.01 0.38
CA VAL A 298 -12.98 -3.15 0.77
C VAL A 298 -12.49 -1.95 1.59
N PHE A 299 -11.48 -2.15 2.45
CA PHE A 299 -10.78 -1.07 3.13
C PHE A 299 -10.09 -0.11 2.16
N ALA A 300 -9.40 -0.62 1.14
CA ALA A 300 -8.82 0.22 0.10
C ALA A 300 -9.90 1.02 -0.66
N VAL A 301 -11.03 0.39 -1.01
CA VAL A 301 -12.19 1.08 -1.61
C VAL A 301 -12.66 2.21 -0.69
N ALA A 302 -12.97 1.91 0.58
CA ALA A 302 -13.41 2.88 1.58
C ALA A 302 -12.47 4.08 1.66
N ARG A 303 -11.14 3.83 1.72
CA ARG A 303 -10.11 4.87 1.76
C ARG A 303 -10.08 5.73 0.50
N THR A 304 -10.13 5.13 -0.69
CA THR A 304 -10.12 5.91 -1.94
C THR A 304 -11.33 6.84 -2.05
N SER A 305 -12.47 6.45 -1.45
CA SER A 305 -13.67 7.26 -1.36
C SER A 305 -13.73 8.21 -0.16
N ALA A 306 -12.88 8.07 0.84
CA ALA A 306 -12.88 8.89 2.07
C ALA A 306 -12.12 10.22 1.91
N GLY A 307 -12.15 10.84 0.72
CA GLY A 307 -11.38 12.07 0.43
C GLY A 307 -11.75 13.24 1.34
N GLY A 308 -13.03 13.59 1.42
CA GLY A 308 -13.52 14.64 2.31
C GLY A 308 -13.34 14.29 3.78
N LEU A 309 -13.71 13.06 4.15
CA LEU A 309 -13.59 12.56 5.52
C LEU A 309 -12.15 12.62 6.02
N SER A 310 -11.18 12.13 5.25
CA SER A 310 -9.76 12.20 5.61
C SER A 310 -9.27 13.64 5.75
N THR A 311 -9.68 14.54 4.87
CA THR A 311 -9.35 15.97 4.96
C THR A 311 -9.91 16.60 6.24
N TRP A 312 -11.15 16.28 6.59
CA TRP A 312 -11.82 16.72 7.82
C TRP A 312 -11.12 16.19 9.09
N LEU A 313 -10.81 14.89 9.11
CA LEU A 313 -10.17 14.25 10.27
C LEU A 313 -8.72 14.71 10.46
N THR A 314 -7.99 15.04 9.39
CA THR A 314 -6.58 15.46 9.46
C THR A 314 -6.38 16.96 9.66
N THR A 315 -7.40 17.80 9.45
CA THR A 315 -7.26 19.27 9.47
C THR A 315 -8.00 19.90 10.66
N PRO A 316 -7.35 20.13 11.82
CA PRO A 316 -8.01 20.71 13.00
C PRO A 316 -8.52 22.13 12.75
N GLY A 317 -7.84 22.92 11.90
CA GLY A 317 -8.29 24.26 11.52
C GLY A 317 -9.65 24.26 10.81
N LEU A 318 -9.91 23.25 9.98
CA LEU A 318 -11.20 23.10 9.30
C LEU A 318 -12.32 22.79 10.30
N ARG A 319 -12.01 21.99 11.33
CA ARG A 319 -12.96 21.68 12.42
C ARG A 319 -13.35 22.89 13.25
N ARG A 320 -12.43 23.82 13.45
CA ARG A 320 -12.66 25.07 14.20
C ARG A 320 -13.39 26.14 13.37
N ALA A 321 -13.25 26.09 12.04
CA ALA A 321 -13.82 27.08 11.14
C ALA A 321 -15.30 26.83 10.79
N LEU A 322 -15.78 25.60 10.99
CA LEU A 322 -17.16 25.22 10.68
C LEU A 322 -18.03 25.34 11.94
N PRO A 323 -19.19 26.02 11.88
CA PRO A 323 -20.07 26.23 13.03
C PRO A 323 -20.85 24.96 13.44
N GLU A 324 -20.75 23.88 12.67
CA GLU A 324 -21.49 22.62 12.88
C GLU A 324 -20.78 21.68 13.85
N HIS A 325 -21.56 20.81 14.52
CA HIS A 325 -21.02 19.82 15.44
C HIS A 325 -20.08 18.83 14.71
N PRO A 326 -18.85 18.58 15.20
CA PRO A 326 -17.84 17.88 14.42
C PRO A 326 -18.20 16.42 14.08
N ALA A 327 -18.96 15.77 14.95
CA ALA A 327 -19.49 14.42 14.73
C ALA A 327 -20.51 14.39 13.58
N ALA A 328 -21.35 15.43 13.42
CA ALA A 328 -22.35 15.49 12.36
C ALA A 328 -21.69 15.64 10.98
N VAL A 329 -20.68 16.52 10.88
CA VAL A 329 -19.88 16.68 9.66
C VAL A 329 -19.15 15.38 9.31
N ALA A 330 -18.52 14.72 10.30
CA ALA A 330 -17.86 13.44 10.10
C ALA A 330 -18.84 12.34 9.65
N ALA A 331 -20.05 12.29 10.22
CA ALA A 331 -21.07 11.31 9.87
C ALA A 331 -21.49 11.46 8.41
N VAL A 332 -21.75 12.70 7.98
CA VAL A 332 -22.14 13.01 6.60
C VAL A 332 -21.03 12.67 5.61
N LEU A 333 -19.78 13.02 5.94
CA LEU A 333 -18.62 12.69 5.10
C LEU A 333 -18.27 11.19 5.11
N ALA A 334 -18.76 10.43 6.10
CA ALA A 334 -18.61 8.97 6.17
C ALA A 334 -19.62 8.20 5.31
N VAL A 335 -20.74 8.83 4.90
CA VAL A 335 -21.75 8.18 4.05
C VAL A 335 -21.17 7.71 2.72
N PRO A 336 -20.47 8.53 1.91
CA PRO A 336 -19.95 8.06 0.63
C PRO A 336 -18.96 6.87 0.73
N PRO A 337 -17.92 6.88 1.60
CA PRO A 337 -17.05 5.73 1.72
C PRO A 337 -17.72 4.49 2.28
N PHE A 338 -18.73 4.65 3.16
CA PHE A 338 -19.55 3.53 3.61
C PHE A 338 -20.30 2.87 2.47
N VAL A 339 -21.02 3.65 1.66
CA VAL A 339 -21.79 3.15 0.51
C VAL A 339 -20.86 2.45 -0.49
N MET A 340 -19.71 3.04 -0.82
CA MET A 340 -18.74 2.42 -1.71
C MET A 340 -18.16 1.13 -1.12
N ALA A 341 -17.93 1.08 0.20
CA ALA A 341 -17.46 -0.13 0.88
C ALA A 341 -18.53 -1.23 0.87
N VAL A 342 -19.81 -0.92 1.03
CA VAL A 342 -20.91 -1.90 0.91
C VAL A 342 -20.95 -2.48 -0.51
N ILE A 343 -20.86 -1.63 -1.54
CA ILE A 343 -20.82 -2.09 -2.94
C ILE A 343 -19.60 -2.99 -3.17
N GLY A 344 -18.42 -2.57 -2.73
CA GLY A 344 -17.19 -3.35 -2.86
C GLY A 344 -17.27 -4.69 -2.11
N ALA A 345 -17.87 -4.71 -0.92
CA ALA A 345 -18.05 -5.92 -0.13
C ALA A 345 -19.06 -6.87 -0.79
N LEU A 346 -20.18 -6.37 -1.32
CA LEU A 346 -21.13 -7.18 -2.07
C LEU A 346 -20.45 -7.88 -3.25
N VAL A 347 -19.57 -7.19 -3.98
CA VAL A 347 -18.78 -7.79 -5.06
C VAL A 347 -17.75 -8.80 -4.54
N ALA A 348 -17.02 -8.45 -3.48
CA ALA A 348 -15.90 -9.27 -3.01
C ALA A 348 -16.32 -10.54 -2.26
N VAL A 349 -17.45 -10.51 -1.53
CA VAL A 349 -17.88 -11.59 -0.63
C VAL A 349 -19.24 -12.18 -0.97
N GLY A 350 -20.00 -11.59 -1.90
CA GLY A 350 -21.35 -12.04 -2.24
C GLY A 350 -21.44 -13.48 -2.74
N ALA A 351 -20.46 -13.94 -3.54
CA ALA A 351 -20.44 -15.31 -4.04
C ALA A 351 -19.74 -16.32 -3.10
N LEU A 352 -19.22 -15.88 -1.95
CA LEU A 352 -18.54 -16.75 -0.98
C LEU A 352 -19.51 -17.44 0.01
N GLY A 353 -20.81 -17.40 -0.28
CA GLY A 353 -21.85 -17.99 0.58
C GLY A 353 -21.89 -17.39 1.98
N LEU A 354 -21.45 -16.14 2.15
CA LEU A 354 -21.60 -15.42 3.42
C LEU A 354 -23.05 -14.94 3.60
N PRO A 355 -23.51 -14.85 4.86
CA PRO A 355 -24.86 -14.37 5.13
C PRO A 355 -25.04 -12.91 4.69
N TRP A 356 -26.30 -12.51 4.45
CA TRP A 356 -26.65 -11.20 3.88
C TRP A 356 -26.13 -10.00 4.67
N TRP A 357 -25.88 -10.14 5.97
CA TRP A 357 -25.38 -9.09 6.84
C TRP A 357 -23.86 -8.88 6.73
N ALA A 358 -23.12 -9.86 6.19
CA ALA A 358 -21.66 -9.82 6.14
C ALA A 358 -21.09 -8.63 5.34
N PRO A 359 -21.61 -8.29 4.12
CA PRO A 359 -21.11 -7.13 3.37
C PRO A 359 -21.24 -5.81 4.13
N VAL A 360 -22.32 -5.64 4.89
CA VAL A 360 -22.55 -4.45 5.73
C VAL A 360 -21.55 -4.41 6.88
N ALA A 361 -21.30 -5.53 7.54
CA ALA A 361 -20.32 -5.63 8.62
C ALA A 361 -18.88 -5.37 8.13
N PHE A 362 -18.50 -5.91 6.97
CA PHE A 362 -17.22 -5.59 6.30
C PHE A 362 -17.10 -4.09 6.00
N ALA A 363 -18.17 -3.47 5.48
CA ALA A 363 -18.17 -2.05 5.17
C ALA A 363 -18.01 -1.18 6.44
N LEU A 364 -18.67 -1.55 7.54
CA LEU A 364 -18.52 -0.88 8.84
C LEU A 364 -17.08 -1.00 9.37
N ALA A 365 -16.50 -2.20 9.34
CA ALA A 365 -15.11 -2.42 9.76
C ALA A 365 -14.11 -1.66 8.87
N ALA A 366 -14.30 -1.69 7.54
CA ALA A 366 -13.51 -0.95 6.56
C ALA A 366 -13.57 0.57 6.79
N MET A 367 -14.77 1.11 7.05
CA MET A 367 -14.95 2.52 7.37
C MET A 367 -14.26 2.88 8.70
N ALA A 368 -14.41 2.07 9.74
CA ALA A 368 -13.74 2.27 11.03
C ALA A 368 -12.21 2.27 10.86
N GLY A 369 -11.68 1.31 10.11
CA GLY A 369 -10.27 1.26 9.75
C GLY A 369 -9.82 2.48 8.95
N ALA A 370 -10.63 2.96 7.99
CA ALA A 370 -10.31 4.13 7.17
C ALA A 370 -10.24 5.40 8.04
N MET A 371 -11.18 5.59 8.96
CA MET A 371 -11.15 6.68 9.92
C MET A 371 -9.92 6.60 10.84
N ARG A 372 -9.56 5.40 11.30
CA ARG A 372 -8.36 5.16 12.11
C ARG A 372 -7.06 5.46 11.37
N SER A 373 -7.02 5.19 10.06
CA SER A 373 -5.85 5.55 9.23
C SER A 373 -5.67 7.06 9.08
N CYS A 374 -6.73 7.85 9.26
CA CYS A 374 -6.65 9.31 9.21
C CYS A 374 -6.06 9.95 10.48
N ASP A 375 -5.90 9.20 11.57
CA ASP A 375 -5.26 9.74 12.77
C ASP A 375 -3.81 10.14 12.44
N PRO A 376 -3.36 11.34 12.85
CA PRO A 376 -2.01 11.82 12.54
C PRO A 376 -0.95 10.82 12.99
N PRO A 377 0.20 10.75 12.31
CA PRO A 377 1.31 9.92 12.78
C PRO A 377 1.65 10.33 14.22
N PRO A 378 1.85 9.37 15.13
CA PRO A 378 2.22 9.68 16.50
C PRO A 378 3.52 10.50 16.47
N GLU A 379 3.64 11.46 17.39
CA GLU A 379 4.94 12.08 17.62
C GLU A 379 5.92 10.96 17.97
N LEU A 380 7.03 10.86 17.24
CA LEU A 380 7.98 9.75 17.34
C LEU A 380 8.55 9.60 18.77
N GLY A 381 8.35 10.60 19.64
CA GLY A 381 8.69 10.53 21.06
C GLY A 381 10.17 10.24 21.28
N ALA A 382 10.50 9.84 22.51
CA ALA A 382 11.84 9.34 22.80
C ALA A 382 12.12 8.06 22.01
N ALA A 383 13.31 7.97 21.40
CA ALA A 383 13.79 6.74 20.80
C ALA A 383 14.43 5.88 21.89
N LEU A 384 13.87 4.71 22.17
CA LEU A 384 14.48 3.74 23.07
C LEU A 384 15.51 2.95 22.27
N ALA A 385 16.78 3.00 22.68
CA ALA A 385 17.80 2.14 22.12
C ALA A 385 17.54 0.69 22.59
N THR A 386 17.10 -0.17 21.67
CA THR A 386 17.02 -1.62 21.91
C THR A 386 18.21 -2.31 21.22
N PRO A 387 18.58 -3.55 21.62
CA PRO A 387 19.61 -4.33 20.91
C PRO A 387 19.30 -4.54 19.42
N ALA A 388 18.03 -4.44 19.02
CA ALA A 388 17.58 -4.54 17.62
C ALA A 388 17.55 -3.19 16.87
N GLY A 389 17.95 -2.09 17.53
CA GLY A 389 17.92 -0.74 16.98
C GLY A 389 17.06 0.22 17.81
N ALA A 390 17.06 1.50 17.42
CA ALA A 390 16.26 2.51 18.08
C ALA A 390 14.76 2.31 17.75
N VAL A 391 13.95 2.01 18.76
CA VAL A 391 12.48 1.89 18.63
C VAL A 391 11.85 3.14 19.23
N HIS A 392 11.10 3.87 18.41
CA HIS A 392 10.38 5.05 18.84
C HIS A 392 9.18 4.67 19.72
N VAL A 393 9.06 5.23 20.93
CA VAL A 393 7.94 4.92 21.84
C VAL A 393 6.60 5.29 21.20
N GLY A 394 6.57 6.33 20.36
CA GLY A 394 5.38 6.71 19.60
C GLY A 394 4.90 5.63 18.62
N LEU A 395 5.80 4.79 18.09
CA LEU A 395 5.44 3.64 17.25
C LEU A 395 4.73 2.56 18.07
N VAL A 396 5.18 2.32 19.31
CA VAL A 396 4.59 1.32 20.22
C VAL A 396 3.20 1.77 20.71
N GLN A 397 3.01 3.08 20.92
CA GLN A 397 1.71 3.62 21.35
C GLN A 397 0.59 3.43 20.31
N ARG A 398 0.93 3.23 19.03
CA ARG A 398 -0.05 2.95 17.98
C ARG A 398 -0.15 1.44 17.72
N LEU A 399 -0.45 0.69 18.77
CA LEU A 399 -0.68 -0.77 18.76
C LEU A 399 -1.77 -1.23 17.79
N VAL A 400 -2.68 -0.34 17.38
CA VAL A 400 -3.80 -0.67 16.48
C VAL A 400 -3.83 0.30 15.30
N LEU A 401 -3.46 -0.20 14.13
CA LEU A 401 -3.52 0.48 12.85
C LEU A 401 -4.90 0.29 12.19
N GLY A 402 -5.15 1.06 11.13
CA GLY A 402 -6.38 0.94 10.34
C GLY A 402 -6.64 -0.48 9.82
N PRO A 403 -5.65 -1.15 9.18
CA PRO A 403 -5.79 -2.53 8.71
C PRO A 403 -6.12 -3.53 9.81
N ASP A 404 -5.60 -3.33 11.03
CA ASP A 404 -5.84 -4.24 12.15
C ASP A 404 -7.31 -4.25 12.57
N ILE A 405 -7.96 -3.08 12.58
CA ILE A 405 -9.41 -2.96 12.85
C ILE A 405 -10.22 -3.70 11.78
N VAL A 406 -9.77 -3.62 10.53
CA VAL A 406 -10.43 -4.28 9.39
C VAL A 406 -10.32 -5.79 9.49
N LEU A 407 -9.12 -6.30 9.81
CA LEU A 407 -8.88 -7.73 10.00
C LEU A 407 -9.62 -8.26 11.23
N ALA A 408 -9.67 -7.50 12.32
CA ALA A 408 -10.48 -7.84 13.49
C ALA A 408 -11.97 -7.89 13.14
N GLY A 409 -12.48 -6.92 12.37
CA GLY A 409 -13.85 -6.93 11.87
C GLY A 409 -14.14 -8.13 10.97
N ALA A 410 -13.21 -8.48 10.07
CA ALA A 410 -13.32 -9.68 9.23
C ALA A 410 -13.39 -10.97 10.07
N ALA A 411 -12.56 -11.07 11.12
CA ALA A 411 -12.60 -12.20 12.06
C ALA A 411 -13.95 -12.27 12.79
N VAL A 412 -14.48 -11.14 13.26
CA VAL A 412 -15.82 -11.07 13.88
C VAL A 412 -16.92 -11.52 12.91
N VAL A 413 -16.84 -11.14 11.63
CA VAL A 413 -17.78 -11.60 10.60
C VAL A 413 -17.68 -13.12 10.38
N LEU A 414 -16.47 -13.67 10.31
CA LEU A 414 -16.28 -15.11 10.11
C LEU A 414 -16.77 -15.91 11.33
N ILE A 415 -16.49 -15.46 12.55
CA ILE A 415 -16.96 -16.08 13.78
C ILE A 415 -18.49 -15.98 13.87
N GLY A 416 -19.05 -14.80 13.62
CA GLY A 416 -20.50 -14.59 13.63
C GLY A 416 -21.23 -15.45 12.59
N ALA A 417 -20.62 -15.66 11.42
CA ALA A 417 -21.16 -16.55 10.40
C ALA A 417 -21.04 -18.04 10.76
N ALA A 418 -20.03 -18.43 11.55
CA ALA A 418 -19.83 -19.80 12.01
C ALA A 418 -20.78 -20.20 13.16
N VAL A 419 -21.12 -19.25 14.03
CA VAL A 419 -21.98 -19.46 15.22
C VAL A 419 -23.43 -19.01 14.97
N ASP A 420 -23.76 -18.57 13.76
CA ASP A 420 -25.07 -18.00 13.39
C ASP A 420 -25.48 -16.80 14.27
N GLN A 421 -24.50 -16.01 14.73
CA GLN A 421 -24.65 -14.82 15.57
C GLN A 421 -24.45 -13.53 14.77
N GLY A 422 -25.09 -13.46 13.61
CA GLY A 422 -24.96 -12.32 12.70
C GLY A 422 -25.28 -10.95 13.30
N PRO A 423 -26.39 -10.80 14.05
CA PRO A 423 -26.73 -9.53 14.68
C PRO A 423 -25.63 -9.01 15.63
N LEU A 424 -24.99 -9.89 16.41
CA LEU A 424 -23.90 -9.51 17.32
C LEU A 424 -22.64 -9.08 16.57
N ALA A 425 -22.30 -9.75 15.47
CA ALA A 425 -21.18 -9.36 14.62
C ALA A 425 -21.39 -7.98 13.98
N LEU A 426 -22.61 -7.72 13.50
CA LEU A 426 -22.99 -6.43 12.92
C LEU A 426 -23.00 -5.32 13.97
N LEU A 427 -23.56 -5.57 15.17
CA LEU A 427 -23.52 -4.63 16.30
C LEU A 427 -22.09 -4.32 16.74
N THR A 428 -21.20 -5.31 16.74
CA THR A 428 -19.79 -5.10 17.10
C THR A 428 -19.09 -4.22 16.07
N CYS A 429 -19.26 -4.50 14.78
CA CYS A 429 -18.69 -3.66 13.71
C CYS A 429 -19.29 -2.25 13.69
N ALA A 430 -20.59 -2.12 13.97
CA ALA A 430 -21.28 -0.83 14.10
C ALA A 430 -20.76 -0.05 15.30
N GLY A 431 -20.55 -0.72 16.43
CA GLY A 431 -19.95 -0.14 17.64
C GLY A 431 -18.53 0.36 17.40
N LEU A 432 -17.70 -0.39 16.67
CA LEU A 432 -16.36 0.05 16.28
C LEU A 432 -16.42 1.30 15.39
N ALA A 433 -17.29 1.33 14.39
CA ALA A 433 -17.47 2.49 13.51
C ALA A 433 -18.00 3.71 14.28
N ALA A 434 -19.01 3.53 15.14
CA ALA A 434 -19.57 4.57 15.98
C ALA A 434 -18.53 5.12 16.98
N TRP A 435 -17.72 4.25 17.58
CA TRP A 435 -16.63 4.66 18.45
C TRP A 435 -15.60 5.51 17.69
N GLN A 436 -15.19 5.12 16.49
CA GLN A 436 -14.28 5.93 15.66
C GLN A 436 -14.89 7.28 15.24
N LEU A 437 -16.21 7.36 15.11
CA LEU A 437 -16.93 8.58 14.76
C LEU A 437 -17.07 9.54 15.94
N LEU A 438 -17.40 9.02 17.12
CA LEU A 438 -17.65 9.79 18.33
C LEU A 438 -16.38 10.10 19.13
N ARG A 439 -15.27 9.42 18.83
CA ARG A 439 -14.00 9.62 19.55
C ARG A 439 -13.56 11.09 19.47
N PRO A 440 -13.28 11.75 20.61
CA PRO A 440 -12.76 13.11 20.63
C PRO A 440 -11.41 13.18 19.89
N ARG A 441 -11.25 14.22 19.08
CA ARG A 441 -10.06 14.48 18.25
C ARG A 441 -9.61 15.92 18.50
N ASP A 442 -8.87 16.10 19.58
CA ASP A 442 -8.34 17.39 20.01
C ASP A 442 -7.22 17.90 19.07
#